data_AF-A0A0F3KJ99-F1
#
_entry.id   AF-A0A0F3KJ99-F1
#
_cell.length_a   1.000
_cell.length_b   1.000
_cell.length_c   1.000
_cell.angle_alpha   90.00
_cell.angle_beta   90.00
_cell.angle_gamma   90.00
#
_symmetry.space_group_name_H-M   'P 1'
#
loop_
_entity.id
_entity.type
_entity.pdbx_description
1 polymer ?
#
loop_
_entity_poly.entity_id
_entity_poly.type
_entity_poly.pdbx_seq_one_letter_code
_entity_poly.pdbx_strand_id
1 'polypeptide(L)'
;MDVPRCNGASVSLGGTSIKLAQLSVFDLATFMGPAAQGLSGALGLDVFDGRTVTLNIAEHQLVVETDESLAAIKAHAIEVPVRLVRAAEGAALTVSLGLPTASGTLWMELDTGNYGPSLVDTTAAPLLGLDASNPHPQQFKAHVAADVEIDDVAVVKPLIMDGNLGRGVLHHWKLTLDLAHRKGWIVVRPLTFNDEVKSMAKRLGS
;
A
#
# COMPACT_ATOMS: atom_id res chain seq x y z
N MET A 1 -8.84 -20.02 -6.44
CA MET A 1 -9.85 -20.19 -5.37
C MET A 1 -11.23 -20.10 -6.00
N ASP A 2 -12.10 -21.06 -5.70
CA ASP A 2 -13.49 -21.06 -6.17
C ASP A 2 -14.35 -20.42 -5.06
N VAL A 3 -14.69 -19.14 -5.23
CA VAL A 3 -15.47 -18.35 -4.28
C VAL A 3 -16.73 -17.85 -5.00
N PRO A 4 -17.87 -17.71 -4.31
CA PRO A 4 -19.06 -17.13 -4.92
C PRO A 4 -18.76 -15.75 -5.52
N ARG A 5 -19.05 -15.60 -6.81
CA ARG A 5 -18.85 -14.35 -7.56
C ARG A 5 -20.20 -13.70 -7.86
N CYS A 6 -20.29 -12.40 -7.62
CA CYS A 6 -21.40 -11.58 -8.05
C CYS A 6 -20.90 -10.65 -9.15
N ASN A 7 -21.31 -10.90 -10.39
CA ASN A 7 -20.95 -10.06 -11.53
C ASN A 7 -21.93 -8.88 -11.64
N GLY A 8 -21.41 -7.69 -11.93
CA GLY A 8 -22.23 -6.49 -12.12
C GLY A 8 -22.88 -5.95 -10.85
N ALA A 9 -22.42 -6.39 -9.67
CA ALA A 9 -22.87 -5.87 -8.38
C ALA A 9 -22.54 -4.38 -8.24
N SER A 10 -23.40 -3.64 -7.52
CA SER A 10 -23.13 -2.25 -7.15
C SER A 10 -22.80 -2.19 -5.68
N VAL A 11 -21.69 -1.52 -5.35
CA VAL A 11 -21.26 -1.25 -3.98
C VAL A 11 -21.48 0.24 -3.72
N SER A 12 -22.14 0.54 -2.60
CA SER A 12 -22.26 1.93 -2.13
C SER A 12 -21.17 2.20 -1.09
N LEU A 13 -20.36 3.22 -1.33
CA LEU A 13 -19.27 3.67 -0.46
C LEU A 13 -19.46 5.15 -0.15
N GLY A 14 -19.81 5.45 1.11
CA GLY A 14 -20.25 6.78 1.49
C GLY A 14 -21.45 7.22 0.63
N GLY A 15 -21.32 8.36 -0.06
CA GLY A 15 -22.34 8.87 -0.98
C GLY A 15 -22.20 8.41 -2.44
N THR A 16 -21.27 7.51 -2.76
CA THR A 16 -20.99 7.10 -4.15
C THR A 16 -21.41 5.65 -4.38
N SER A 17 -22.11 5.39 -5.49
CA SER A 17 -22.42 4.04 -5.97
C SER A 17 -21.48 3.65 -7.10
N ILE A 18 -20.88 2.48 -6.99
CA ILE A 18 -19.84 1.97 -7.89
C ILE A 18 -20.27 0.60 -8.39
N LYS A 19 -20.32 0.43 -9.71
CA LYS A 19 -20.58 -0.87 -10.32
C LYS A 19 -19.27 -1.62 -10.53
N LEU A 20 -19.17 -2.81 -9.96
CA LEU A 20 -18.00 -3.68 -10.09
C LEU A 20 -18.25 -4.71 -11.19
N ALA A 21 -17.24 -4.95 -12.02
CA ALA A 21 -17.28 -6.04 -12.99
C ALA A 21 -17.44 -7.40 -12.29
N GLN A 22 -16.68 -7.59 -11.20
CA GLN A 22 -16.70 -8.79 -10.38
C GLN A 22 -16.54 -8.42 -8.89
N LEU A 23 -17.40 -8.97 -8.05
CA LEU A 23 -17.29 -8.94 -6.59
C LEU A 23 -17.17 -10.38 -6.09
N SER A 24 -16.21 -10.64 -5.21
CA SER A 24 -16.07 -11.93 -4.55
C SER A 24 -16.46 -11.78 -3.09
N VAL A 25 -17.29 -12.70 -2.59
CA VAL A 25 -17.69 -12.74 -1.18
C VAL A 25 -17.00 -13.91 -0.52
N PHE A 26 -16.29 -13.65 0.57
CA PHE A 26 -15.55 -14.66 1.32
C PHE A 26 -15.68 -14.41 2.81
N ASP A 27 -15.67 -15.49 3.58
CA ASP A 27 -15.59 -15.43 5.04
C ASP A 27 -14.16 -15.08 5.45
N LEU A 28 -13.96 -13.80 5.76
CA LEU A 28 -12.69 -13.24 6.23
C LEU A 28 -12.19 -13.92 7.50
N ALA A 29 -13.07 -14.30 8.42
CA ALA A 29 -12.69 -14.94 9.67
C ALA A 29 -12.14 -16.35 9.41
N THR A 30 -12.76 -17.09 8.48
CA THR A 30 -12.26 -18.38 8.03
C THR A 30 -10.90 -18.25 7.32
N PHE A 31 -10.70 -17.21 6.52
CA PHE A 31 -9.46 -17.05 5.73
C PHE A 31 -8.27 -16.49 6.52
N MET A 32 -8.49 -15.49 7.38
CA MET A 32 -7.43 -14.77 8.10
C MET A 32 -7.34 -15.14 9.58
N GLY A 33 -8.22 -16.02 10.07
CA GLY A 33 -8.25 -16.44 11.47
C GLY A 33 -8.53 -15.27 12.43
N PRO A 34 -7.99 -15.30 13.66
CA PRO A 34 -8.23 -14.26 14.67
C PRO A 34 -7.87 -12.84 14.21
N ALA A 35 -6.96 -12.69 13.25
CA ALA A 35 -6.55 -11.38 12.73
C ALA A 35 -7.67 -10.65 11.96
N ALA A 36 -8.71 -11.36 11.48
CA ALA A 36 -9.88 -10.74 10.87
C ALA A 36 -11.01 -10.40 11.86
N GLN A 37 -10.85 -10.67 13.16
CA GLN A 37 -11.88 -10.31 14.13
C GLN A 37 -12.14 -8.80 14.11
N GLY A 38 -13.40 -8.43 13.87
CA GLY A 38 -13.82 -7.03 13.76
C GLY A 38 -13.73 -6.42 12.36
N LEU A 39 -13.17 -7.12 11.37
CA LEU A 39 -13.23 -6.67 9.98
C LEU A 39 -14.57 -7.06 9.34
N SER A 40 -15.28 -6.07 8.81
CA SER A 40 -16.52 -6.30 8.07
C SER A 40 -16.29 -6.70 6.61
N GLY A 41 -15.09 -6.47 6.09
CA GLY A 41 -14.79 -6.59 4.67
C GLY A 41 -13.39 -6.08 4.33
N ALA A 42 -12.96 -6.37 3.11
CA ALA A 42 -11.82 -5.74 2.47
C ALA A 42 -12.27 -5.19 1.11
N LEU A 43 -11.72 -4.04 0.71
CA LEU A 43 -11.98 -3.44 -0.59
C LEU A 43 -10.68 -3.49 -1.39
N GLY A 44 -10.73 -4.14 -2.56
CA GLY A 44 -9.67 -4.06 -3.55
C GLY A 44 -9.69 -2.73 -4.29
N LEU A 45 -8.56 -2.39 -4.92
CA LEU A 45 -8.42 -1.12 -5.64
C LEU A 45 -9.31 -1.05 -6.90
N ASP A 46 -9.77 -2.19 -7.42
CA ASP A 46 -10.74 -2.29 -8.52
C ASP A 46 -12.01 -1.47 -8.31
N VAL A 47 -12.39 -1.25 -7.05
CA VAL A 47 -13.53 -0.40 -6.71
C VAL A 47 -13.33 1.04 -7.16
N PHE A 48 -12.08 1.48 -7.30
CA PHE A 48 -11.73 2.85 -7.68
C PHE A 48 -11.14 2.93 -9.08
N ASP A 49 -11.24 1.87 -9.88
CA ASP A 49 -10.68 1.86 -11.23
C ASP A 49 -11.15 3.06 -12.07
N GLY A 50 -10.20 3.69 -12.75
CA GLY A 50 -10.41 4.93 -13.50
C GLY A 50 -10.65 6.19 -12.66
N ARG A 51 -10.47 6.15 -11.33
CA ARG A 51 -10.62 7.31 -10.44
C ARG A 51 -9.29 7.71 -9.81
N THR A 52 -9.29 8.91 -9.24
CA THR A 52 -8.22 9.37 -8.35
C THR A 52 -8.62 9.13 -6.91
N VAL A 53 -7.75 8.51 -6.13
CA VAL A 53 -7.97 8.24 -4.71
C VAL A 53 -6.78 8.66 -3.86
N THR A 54 -7.05 9.12 -2.65
CA THR A 54 -6.02 9.37 -1.65
C THR A 54 -6.19 8.46 -0.44
N LEU A 55 -5.10 7.78 -0.10
CA LEU A 55 -4.94 6.92 1.06
C LEU A 55 -4.19 7.69 2.15
N ASN A 56 -4.85 7.85 3.29
CA ASN A 56 -4.27 8.46 4.49
C ASN A 56 -4.42 7.46 5.63
N ILE A 57 -3.40 6.60 5.77
CA ILE A 57 -3.46 5.42 6.64
C ILE A 57 -3.41 5.79 8.12
N ALA A 58 -2.69 6.84 8.53
CA ALA A 58 -2.67 7.21 9.95
C ALA A 58 -3.97 7.83 10.44
N GLU A 59 -4.75 8.45 9.55
CA GLU A 59 -6.05 9.03 9.91
C GLU A 59 -7.22 8.12 9.52
N HIS A 60 -6.93 6.90 9.06
CA HIS A 60 -7.94 5.94 8.61
C HIS A 60 -8.88 6.49 7.53
N GLN A 61 -8.32 7.27 6.59
CA GLN A 61 -9.08 7.95 5.55
C GLN A 61 -8.74 7.40 4.16
N LEU A 62 -9.81 7.26 3.37
CA LEU A 62 -9.77 7.06 1.93
C LEU A 62 -10.66 8.12 1.31
N VAL A 63 -10.11 8.90 0.39
CA VAL A 63 -10.81 9.99 -0.30
C VAL A 63 -10.86 9.68 -1.79
N VAL A 64 -12.03 9.81 -2.41
CA VAL A 64 -12.13 9.86 -3.88
C VAL A 64 -11.98 11.32 -4.28
N GLU A 65 -10.90 11.63 -4.97
CA GLU A 65 -10.52 13.01 -5.29
C GLU A 65 -11.30 13.54 -6.50
N THR A 66 -11.54 14.85 -6.52
CA THR A 66 -12.02 15.58 -7.69
C THR A 66 -10.85 16.16 -8.48
N ASP A 67 -11.12 16.73 -9.64
CA ASP A 67 -10.09 17.42 -10.42
C ASP A 67 -9.53 18.64 -9.67
N GLU A 68 -10.38 19.35 -8.93
CA GLU A 68 -9.98 20.49 -8.11
C GLU A 68 -9.07 20.07 -6.95
N SER A 69 -9.42 19.01 -6.21
CA SER A 69 -8.59 18.54 -5.11
C SER A 69 -7.29 17.91 -5.60
N LEU A 70 -7.30 17.23 -6.75
CA LEU A 70 -6.08 16.72 -7.40
C LEU A 70 -5.16 17.87 -7.84
N ALA A 71 -5.70 18.96 -8.40
CA ALA A 71 -4.91 20.14 -8.75
C ALA A 71 -4.25 20.75 -7.51
N ALA A 72 -4.97 20.83 -6.39
CA ALA A 72 -4.42 21.30 -5.12
C ALA A 72 -3.30 20.38 -4.61
N ILE A 73 -3.47 19.05 -4.69
CA ILE A 73 -2.44 18.06 -4.32
C ILE A 73 -1.17 18.24 -5.17
N LYS A 74 -1.32 18.32 -6.49
CA LYS A 74 -0.20 18.49 -7.44
C LYS A 74 0.65 19.74 -7.16
N ALA A 75 0.07 20.77 -6.53
CA ALA A 75 0.79 22.00 -6.23
C ALA A 75 1.83 21.86 -5.10
N HIS A 76 1.75 20.83 -4.25
CA HIS A 76 2.62 20.69 -3.08
C HIS A 76 3.11 19.26 -2.79
N ALA A 77 2.50 18.25 -3.40
CA ALA A 77 2.91 16.86 -3.26
C ALA A 77 4.03 16.50 -4.25
N ILE A 78 4.80 15.47 -3.90
CA ILE A 78 5.90 14.97 -4.72
C ILE A 78 5.36 13.87 -5.63
N GLU A 79 5.45 14.06 -6.95
CA GLU A 79 5.11 13.00 -7.91
C GLU A 79 6.11 11.84 -7.78
N VAL A 80 5.59 10.62 -7.68
CA VAL A 80 6.40 9.41 -7.47
C VAL A 80 6.10 8.37 -8.55
N PRO A 81 7.09 7.53 -8.92
CA PRO A 81 6.88 6.50 -9.92
C PRO A 81 5.92 5.44 -9.39
N VAL A 82 4.83 5.20 -10.13
CA VAL A 82 3.89 4.11 -9.82
C VAL A 82 3.67 3.23 -11.05
N ARG A 83 3.35 1.97 -10.82
CA ARG A 83 2.96 1.00 -11.84
C ARG A 83 1.67 0.32 -11.43
N LEU A 84 0.64 0.43 -12.27
CA LEU A 84 -0.57 -0.36 -12.12
C LEU A 84 -0.32 -1.77 -12.66
N VAL A 85 -0.71 -2.77 -11.89
CA VAL A 85 -0.56 -4.19 -12.24
C VAL A 85 -1.93 -4.85 -12.11
N ARG A 86 -2.25 -5.73 -13.06
CA ARG A 86 -3.40 -6.62 -12.98
C ARG A 86 -2.93 -7.98 -12.48
N ALA A 87 -3.01 -8.17 -11.16
CA ALA A 87 -2.63 -9.40 -10.48
C ALA A 87 -3.73 -10.47 -10.61
N ALA A 88 -3.43 -11.68 -10.12
CA ALA A 88 -4.36 -12.82 -10.12
C ALA A 88 -5.02 -13.04 -11.50
N GLU A 89 -4.18 -13.19 -12.54
CA GLU A 89 -4.62 -13.42 -13.92
C GLU A 89 -5.54 -12.32 -14.48
N GLY A 90 -5.43 -11.09 -13.99
CA GLY A 90 -6.27 -9.99 -14.45
C GLY A 90 -7.35 -9.56 -13.46
N ALA A 91 -7.61 -10.38 -12.43
CA ALA A 91 -8.78 -10.23 -11.57
C ALA A 91 -8.66 -9.13 -10.51
N ALA A 92 -7.45 -8.64 -10.21
CA ALA A 92 -7.23 -7.64 -9.18
C ALA A 92 -6.33 -6.51 -9.68
N LEU A 93 -6.76 -5.26 -9.47
CA LEU A 93 -5.91 -4.09 -9.63
C LEU A 93 -5.04 -3.91 -8.38
N THR A 94 -3.74 -3.80 -8.61
CA THR A 94 -2.76 -3.38 -7.59
C THR A 94 -1.88 -2.24 -8.13
N VAL A 95 -1.22 -1.54 -7.23
CA VAL A 95 -0.27 -0.47 -7.55
C VAL A 95 1.05 -0.75 -6.85
N SER A 96 2.13 -0.72 -7.62
CA SER A 96 3.49 -0.76 -7.10
C SER A 96 4.11 0.62 -7.14
N LEU A 97 4.86 0.97 -6.09
CA LEU A 97 5.72 2.14 -6.02
C LEU A 97 7.12 1.77 -6.53
N GLY A 98 7.69 2.63 -7.37
CA GLY A 98 9.05 2.48 -7.84
C GLY A 98 10.05 2.96 -6.79
N LEU A 99 10.99 2.10 -6.40
CA LEU A 99 12.16 2.45 -5.62
C LEU A 99 13.40 2.42 -6.52
N PRO A 100 13.97 3.56 -6.89
CA PRO A 100 15.24 3.62 -7.61
C PRO A 100 16.36 2.94 -6.81
N THR A 101 17.15 2.10 -7.47
CA THR A 101 18.35 1.46 -6.94
C THR A 101 19.50 1.63 -7.93
N ALA A 102 20.71 1.27 -7.52
CA ALA A 102 21.88 1.29 -8.41
C ALA A 102 21.74 0.37 -9.64
N SER A 103 20.86 -0.66 -9.56
CA SER A 103 20.69 -1.68 -10.61
C SER A 103 19.35 -1.57 -11.35
N GLY A 104 18.62 -0.47 -11.17
CA GLY A 104 17.30 -0.26 -11.76
C GLY A 104 16.23 0.05 -10.72
N THR A 105 14.95 -0.06 -11.09
CA THR A 105 13.82 0.25 -10.20
C THR A 105 13.20 -1.04 -9.67
N LEU A 106 13.13 -1.16 -8.34
CA LEU A 106 12.28 -2.15 -7.68
C LEU A 106 10.82 -1.65 -7.68
N TRP A 107 9.88 -2.54 -7.96
CA TRP A 107 8.45 -2.24 -7.96
C TRP A 107 7.76 -2.91 -6.78
N MET A 108 7.62 -2.14 -5.69
CA MET A 108 7.09 -2.64 -4.43
C MET A 108 5.58 -2.41 -4.38
N GLU A 109 4.78 -3.46 -4.22
CA GLU A 109 3.33 -3.36 -4.05
C GLU A 109 2.96 -2.47 -2.84
N LEU A 110 1.96 -1.61 -3.00
CA LEU A 110 1.43 -0.78 -1.92
C LEU A 110 0.30 -1.54 -1.20
N ASP A 111 0.62 -2.19 -0.09
CA ASP A 111 -0.29 -3.11 0.59
C ASP A 111 -0.77 -2.55 1.95
N THR A 112 -1.91 -1.86 1.92
CA THR A 112 -2.55 -1.33 3.14
C THR A 112 -3.15 -2.43 4.05
N GLY A 113 -3.28 -3.65 3.53
CA GLY A 113 -3.73 -4.84 4.24
C GLY A 113 -2.59 -5.60 4.94
N ASN A 114 -1.32 -5.31 4.63
CA ASN A 114 -0.19 -5.88 5.34
C ASN A 114 0.06 -5.16 6.68
N TYR A 115 -0.44 -5.76 7.77
CA TYR A 115 -0.23 -5.29 9.14
C TYR A 115 1.13 -5.71 9.74
N GLY A 116 1.88 -6.57 9.05
CA GLY A 116 3.25 -6.94 9.44
C GLY A 116 4.29 -5.98 8.86
N PRO A 117 5.59 -6.32 9.01
CA PRO A 117 6.66 -5.65 8.29
C PRO A 117 6.46 -5.71 6.78
N SER A 118 7.07 -4.77 6.06
CA SER A 118 7.22 -4.85 4.61
C SER A 118 7.89 -6.18 4.22
N LEU A 119 7.52 -6.74 3.08
CA LEU A 119 8.11 -7.97 2.58
C LEU A 119 8.98 -7.66 1.38
N VAL A 120 10.16 -8.29 1.30
CA VAL A 120 11.10 -8.10 0.19
C VAL A 120 11.49 -9.48 -0.35
N ASP A 121 11.55 -9.61 -1.68
CA ASP A 121 12.01 -10.84 -2.32
C ASP A 121 13.49 -11.12 -2.04
N THR A 122 13.90 -12.38 -2.05
CA THR A 122 15.29 -12.79 -1.88
C THR A 122 16.22 -12.20 -2.93
N THR A 123 15.76 -11.99 -4.17
CA THR A 123 16.56 -11.39 -5.25
C THR A 123 16.63 -9.87 -5.18
N ALA A 124 15.61 -9.22 -4.61
CA ALA A 124 15.55 -7.78 -4.40
C ALA A 124 16.30 -7.33 -3.13
N ALA A 125 16.36 -8.19 -2.11
CA ALA A 125 16.93 -7.87 -0.79
C ALA A 125 18.32 -7.20 -0.84
N PRO A 126 19.32 -7.70 -1.61
CA PRO A 126 20.65 -7.07 -1.65
C PRO A 126 20.64 -5.62 -2.17
N LEU A 127 19.66 -5.26 -3.01
CA LEU A 127 19.53 -3.91 -3.56
C LEU A 127 19.04 -2.89 -2.52
N LEU A 128 18.47 -3.37 -1.42
CA LEU A 128 18.06 -2.58 -0.26
C LEU A 128 19.03 -2.75 0.94
N GLY A 129 20.17 -3.41 0.73
CA GLY A 129 21.16 -3.69 1.78
C GLY A 129 20.73 -4.76 2.79
N LEU A 130 19.74 -5.59 2.45
CA LEU A 130 19.23 -6.67 3.29
C LEU A 130 19.98 -7.98 3.05
N ASP A 131 20.14 -8.79 4.09
CA ASP A 131 20.65 -10.16 3.97
C ASP A 131 19.52 -11.09 3.49
N ALA A 132 19.68 -11.62 2.27
CA ALA A 132 18.69 -12.49 1.64
C ALA A 132 18.51 -13.86 2.33
N SER A 133 19.47 -14.27 3.16
CA SER A 133 19.44 -15.53 3.91
C SER A 133 18.82 -15.39 5.31
N ASN A 134 18.64 -14.17 5.79
CA ASN A 134 18.14 -13.89 7.13
C ASN A 134 16.60 -13.69 7.11
N PRO A 135 15.82 -14.64 7.68
CA PRO A 135 14.36 -14.57 7.67
C PRO A 135 13.78 -13.66 8.77
N HIS A 136 14.62 -13.05 9.61
CA HIS A 136 14.18 -12.15 10.68
C HIS A 136 13.98 -10.72 10.16
N PRO A 137 13.22 -9.88 10.89
CA PRO A 137 13.09 -8.47 10.55
C PRO A 137 14.44 -7.76 10.51
N GLN A 138 14.65 -6.97 9.46
CA GLN A 138 15.86 -6.21 9.20
C GLN A 138 15.48 -4.77 8.85
N GLN A 139 16.25 -3.80 9.34
CA GLN A 139 16.09 -2.40 8.95
C GLN A 139 16.55 -2.21 7.51
N PHE A 140 15.81 -1.43 6.73
CA PHE A 140 16.23 -0.98 5.42
C PHE A 140 15.96 0.52 5.26
N LYS A 141 16.77 1.14 4.40
CA LYS A 141 16.54 2.52 3.97
C LYS A 141 16.46 2.56 2.46
N ALA A 142 15.53 3.34 1.94
CA ALA A 142 15.36 3.52 0.51
C ALA A 142 14.87 4.94 0.21
N HIS A 143 15.27 5.47 -0.94
CA HIS A 143 14.69 6.70 -1.47
C HIS A 143 13.61 6.34 -2.49
N VAL A 144 12.45 6.98 -2.37
CA VAL A 144 11.38 6.94 -3.38
C VAL A 144 11.60 8.08 -4.39
N ALA A 145 11.93 9.26 -3.87
CA ALA A 145 12.26 10.49 -4.58
C ALA A 145 13.23 11.31 -3.72
N ALA A 146 13.70 12.47 -4.21
CA ALA A 146 14.72 13.28 -3.54
C ALA A 146 14.39 13.58 -2.06
N ASP A 147 13.13 13.91 -1.76
CA ASP A 147 12.67 14.28 -0.42
C ASP A 147 11.71 13.25 0.21
N VAL A 148 11.67 12.03 -0.34
CA VAL A 148 10.81 10.95 0.16
C VAL A 148 11.66 9.73 0.45
N GLU A 149 11.85 9.46 1.73
CA GLU A 149 12.64 8.33 2.24
C GLU A 149 11.74 7.31 2.95
N ILE A 150 12.23 6.08 2.96
CA ILE A 150 11.75 4.98 3.78
C ILE A 150 12.85 4.65 4.77
N ASP A 151 12.51 4.54 6.04
CA ASP A 151 13.35 4.02 7.12
C ASP A 151 12.46 3.12 7.99
N ASP A 152 12.44 1.82 7.68
CA ASP A 152 11.51 0.87 8.28
C ASP A 152 12.10 -0.55 8.30
N VAL A 153 11.37 -1.48 8.88
CA VAL A 153 11.69 -2.91 8.91
C VAL A 153 11.05 -3.68 7.76
N ALA A 154 11.82 -4.60 7.20
CA ALA A 154 11.35 -5.58 6.25
C ALA A 154 11.71 -7.00 6.69
N VAL A 155 10.97 -7.99 6.18
CA VAL A 155 11.31 -9.41 6.27
C VAL A 155 11.55 -9.94 4.87
N VAL A 156 12.67 -10.65 4.68
CA VAL A 156 13.01 -11.25 3.39
C VAL A 156 12.37 -12.63 3.25
N LYS A 157 11.68 -12.86 2.13
CA LYS A 157 11.06 -14.15 1.78
C LYS A 157 11.14 -14.37 0.27
N PRO A 158 11.06 -15.63 -0.22
CA PRO A 158 10.86 -15.88 -1.64
C PRO A 158 9.47 -15.39 -2.06
N LEU A 159 9.41 -14.46 -3.01
CA LEU A 159 8.18 -13.85 -3.53
C LEU A 159 8.15 -13.89 -5.06
N ILE A 160 6.95 -13.75 -5.62
CA ILE A 160 6.75 -13.64 -7.08
C ILE A 160 6.90 -12.19 -7.60
N MET A 161 7.15 -11.26 -6.69
CA MET A 161 7.24 -9.81 -6.91
C MET A 161 8.41 -9.27 -6.10
N ASP A 162 8.95 -8.11 -6.45
CA ASP A 162 10.11 -7.50 -5.75
C ASP A 162 9.84 -7.32 -4.24
N GLY A 163 8.59 -7.04 -3.88
CA GLY A 163 8.11 -7.03 -2.51
C GLY A 163 6.84 -6.21 -2.34
N ASN A 164 6.48 -5.95 -1.08
CA ASN A 164 5.41 -5.05 -0.71
C ASN A 164 5.85 -4.06 0.38
N LEU A 165 5.25 -2.87 0.38
CA LEU A 165 5.34 -1.88 1.43
C LEU A 165 4.10 -2.01 2.30
N GLY A 166 4.31 -2.42 3.55
CA GLY A 166 3.25 -2.59 4.52
C GLY A 166 2.84 -1.28 5.19
N ARG A 167 1.90 -1.40 6.14
CA ARG A 167 1.34 -0.23 6.82
C ARG A 167 2.37 0.60 7.59
N GLY A 168 3.49 0.03 8.03
CA GLY A 168 4.57 0.77 8.69
C GLY A 168 5.01 1.96 7.84
N VAL A 169 5.43 1.68 6.61
CA VAL A 169 5.84 2.69 5.63
C VAL A 169 4.67 3.60 5.25
N LEU A 170 3.53 3.01 4.87
CA LEU A 170 2.40 3.77 4.32
C LEU A 170 1.76 4.72 5.35
N HIS A 171 1.91 4.45 6.64
CA HIS A 171 1.44 5.32 7.71
C HIS A 171 2.16 6.66 7.76
N HIS A 172 3.35 6.80 7.17
CA HIS A 172 4.07 8.06 7.12
C HIS A 172 3.63 9.00 6.00
N TRP A 173 2.76 8.52 5.10
CA TRP A 173 2.39 9.25 3.90
C TRP A 173 0.89 9.55 3.84
N LYS A 174 0.56 10.59 3.07
CA LYS A 174 -0.71 10.71 2.37
C LYS A 174 -0.42 10.45 0.89
N LEU A 175 -0.91 9.33 0.40
CA LEU A 175 -0.61 8.80 -0.93
C LEU A 175 -1.81 9.01 -1.84
N THR A 176 -1.65 9.79 -2.91
CA THR A 176 -2.67 9.99 -3.93
C THR A 176 -2.33 9.19 -5.18
N LEU A 177 -3.29 8.47 -5.73
CA LEU A 177 -3.16 7.63 -6.92
C LEU A 177 -4.22 8.05 -7.94
N ASP A 178 -3.78 8.51 -9.10
CA ASP A 178 -4.64 8.71 -10.28
C ASP A 178 -4.57 7.44 -11.12
N LEU A 179 -5.58 6.58 -10.97
CA LEU A 179 -5.60 5.25 -11.57
C LEU A 179 -5.92 5.29 -13.08
N ALA A 180 -6.59 6.33 -13.55
CA ALA A 180 -6.84 6.53 -14.97
C ALA A 180 -5.55 6.88 -15.73
N HIS A 181 -4.74 7.78 -15.15
CA HIS A 181 -3.52 8.28 -15.79
C HIS A 181 -2.24 7.61 -15.30
N ARG A 182 -2.34 6.66 -14.36
CA ARG A 182 -1.23 5.87 -13.81
C ARG A 182 -0.16 6.75 -13.15
N LYS A 183 -0.60 7.70 -12.33
CA LYS A 183 0.28 8.65 -11.63
C LYS A 183 0.08 8.56 -10.12
N GLY A 184 1.12 8.88 -9.36
CA GLY A 184 1.09 8.87 -7.90
C GLY A 184 1.76 10.11 -7.32
N TRP A 185 1.26 10.57 -6.18
CA TRP A 185 1.85 11.67 -5.40
C TRP A 185 1.91 11.32 -3.92
N ILE A 186 2.97 11.76 -3.26
CA ILE A 186 3.17 11.61 -1.81
C ILE A 186 3.27 12.99 -1.17
N VAL A 187 2.50 13.18 -0.11
CA VAL A 187 2.79 14.17 0.92
C VAL A 187 3.39 13.43 2.11
N VAL A 188 4.64 13.74 2.42
CA VAL A 188 5.32 13.20 3.61
C VAL A 188 4.75 13.89 4.83
N ARG A 189 4.30 13.12 5.82
CA ARG A 189 3.87 13.69 7.08
C ARG A 189 5.07 13.93 7.98
N PRO A 190 5.20 15.12 8.59
CA PRO A 190 6.13 15.27 9.69
C PRO A 190 5.68 14.34 10.83
N LEU A 191 6.63 13.58 11.39
CA LEU A 191 6.40 12.87 12.63
C LEU A 191 5.96 13.90 13.68
N THR A 192 4.75 13.76 14.21
CA THR A 192 4.36 14.63 15.32
C THR A 192 5.04 14.10 16.58
N PHE A 193 5.46 15.00 17.47
CA PHE A 193 6.15 14.67 18.73
C PHE A 193 5.45 13.55 19.55
N ASN A 194 4.12 13.43 19.44
CA ASN A 194 3.35 12.37 20.10
C ASN A 194 3.58 10.97 19.53
N ASP A 195 3.97 10.85 18.26
CA ASP A 195 4.23 9.57 17.60
C ASP A 195 5.58 8.99 18.02
N GLU A 196 6.59 9.85 18.27
CA GLU A 196 7.88 9.46 18.85
C GLU A 196 7.71 8.93 20.28
N VAL A 197 6.93 9.61 21.12
CA VAL A 197 6.70 9.20 22.51
C VAL A 197 5.97 7.85 22.57
N LYS A 198 4.97 7.61 21.70
CA LYS A 198 4.28 6.31 21.61
C LYS A 198 5.17 5.20 21.05
N SER A 199 6.01 5.50 20.07
CA SER A 199 6.99 4.58 19.51
C SER A 199 8.06 4.19 20.54
N MET A 200 8.59 5.16 21.30
CA MET A 200 9.53 4.91 22.41
C MET A 200 8.89 4.12 23.55
N ALA A 201 7.67 4.47 23.97
CA ALA A 201 6.97 3.74 25.02
C ALA A 201 6.70 2.28 24.63
N LYS A 202 6.44 2.00 23.35
CA LYS A 202 6.27 0.64 22.83
C LYS A 202 7.60 -0.13 22.71
N ARG A 203 8.72 0.57 22.50
CA ARG A 203 10.08 -0.02 22.47
C ARG A 203 10.68 -0.28 23.87
N LEU A 204 10.17 0.38 24.90
CA LEU A 204 10.62 0.25 26.29
C LEU A 204 9.71 -0.64 27.15
N GLY A 205 8.64 -1.19 26.56
CA GLY A 205 7.60 -1.97 27.24
C GLY A 205 7.55 -3.45 26.87
N SER A 206 8.71 -4.09 26.65
CA SER A 206 8.86 -5.55 26.50
C SER A 206 9.97 -6.08 27.38
#